data_AF-A0A1W9WWT1-F1
#
_entry.id   AF-A0A1W9WWT1-F1
#
_cell.length_a   1.000
_cell.length_b   1.000
_cell.length_c   1.000
_cell.angle_alpha   90.00
_cell.angle_beta   90.00
_cell.angle_gamma   90.00
#
_symmetry.space_group_name_H-M   'P 1'
#
loop_
_entity.id
_entity.type
_entity.pdbx_description
1 polymer ?
#
loop_
_entity_poly.entity_id
_entity_poly.type
_entity_poly.pdbx_seq_one_letter_code
_entity_poly.pdbx_strand_id
1 'polypeptide(L)'
;MLEQILYFQKHILAEINGPLTLGLDDVDKVFKYPYIVEDFLGMLRVWHDRGQQEAHWQTLQLIIVHSQEYTPSNINRSPFNVGLPIKLADLTLAQVQDLSQRHGLTWNTKLSHRPSTHHFRQTPANCAHRRRALL
;
A
#
# COMPACT_ATOMS: atom_id res chain seq x y z
N MET A 1 20.52 10.00 5.26
CA MET A 1 19.36 9.57 6.08
C MET A 1 18.94 10.61 7.11
N LEU A 2 19.86 11.16 7.93
CA LEU A 2 19.53 12.13 9.00
C LEU A 2 18.84 13.42 8.51
N GLU A 3 19.25 13.98 7.37
CA GLU A 3 18.65 15.20 6.81
C GLU A 3 17.14 15.06 6.56
N GLN A 4 16.70 13.91 6.04
CA GLN A 4 15.28 13.66 5.73
C GLN A 4 14.42 13.60 7.00
N ILE A 5 14.95 12.96 8.04
CA ILE A 5 14.29 12.83 9.35
C ILE A 5 14.16 14.21 10.01
N LEU A 6 15.25 14.99 10.01
CA LEU A 6 15.26 16.32 10.60
C LEU A 6 14.32 17.26 9.85
N TYR A 7 14.30 17.20 8.52
CA TYR A 7 13.40 18.01 7.71
C TYR A 7 11.94 17.68 8.04
N PHE A 8 11.57 16.40 7.99
CA PHE A 8 10.20 15.97 8.25
C PHE A 8 9.75 16.33 9.67
N GLN A 9 10.62 16.11 10.66
CA GLN A 9 10.30 16.46 12.05
C GLN A 9 10.15 17.97 12.25
N LYS A 10 11.09 18.77 11.77
CA LYS A 10 11.14 20.22 12.04
C LYS A 10 10.15 21.03 11.21
N HIS A 11 9.81 20.58 10.01
CA HIS A 11 9.00 21.37 9.07
C HIS A 11 7.64 20.78 8.77
N ILE A 12 7.43 19.48 8.98
CA ILE A 12 6.13 18.84 8.74
C ILE A 12 5.46 18.49 10.07
N LEU A 13 6.11 17.68 10.91
CA LEU A 13 5.50 17.23 12.17
C LEU A 13 5.34 18.37 13.18
N ALA A 14 6.29 19.30 13.25
CA ALA A 14 6.21 20.44 14.17
C ALA A 14 5.04 21.40 13.86
N GLU A 15 4.57 21.46 12.61
CA GLU A 15 3.49 22.35 12.18
C GLU A 15 2.10 21.71 12.32
N ILE A 16 2.03 20.40 12.59
CA ILE A 16 0.78 19.64 12.65
C ILE A 16 0.42 19.36 14.11
N ASN A 17 -0.61 20.06 14.59
CA ASN A 17 -1.18 19.84 15.92
C ASN A 17 -2.18 18.68 15.90
N GLY A 18 -1.69 17.44 15.77
CA GLY A 18 -2.54 16.23 15.79
C GLY A 18 -1.91 15.02 15.09
N PRO A 19 -2.63 13.88 15.03
CA PRO A 19 -2.18 12.71 14.28
C PRO A 19 -2.11 13.01 12.78
N LEU A 20 -1.00 12.63 12.14
CA LEU A 20 -0.79 12.68 10.71
C LEU A 20 -0.79 11.25 10.16
N THR A 21 -1.72 10.93 9.26
CA THR A 21 -1.71 9.66 8.54
C THR A 21 -1.13 9.85 7.15
N LEU A 22 -0.04 9.17 6.83
CA LEU A 22 0.58 9.15 5.51
C LEU A 22 0.25 7.84 4.79
N GLY A 23 -0.62 7.92 3.78
CA GLY A 23 -0.96 6.80 2.90
C GLY A 23 -0.10 6.77 1.65
N LEU A 24 0.60 5.66 1.43
CA LEU A 24 1.42 5.39 0.26
C LEU A 24 0.78 4.26 -0.55
N ASP A 25 0.21 4.58 -1.71
CA ASP A 25 -0.34 3.58 -2.63
C ASP A 25 0.69 3.13 -3.69
N ASP A 26 0.55 1.90 -4.17
CA ASP A 26 1.43 1.27 -5.17
C ASP A 26 2.94 1.39 -4.85
N VAL A 27 3.34 1.18 -3.59
CA VAL A 27 4.76 1.27 -3.17
C VAL A 27 5.66 0.30 -3.96
N ASP A 28 5.09 -0.77 -4.50
CA ASP A 28 5.80 -1.71 -5.36
C ASP A 28 6.37 -1.12 -6.66
N LYS A 29 5.93 0.07 -7.09
CA LYS A 29 6.55 0.79 -8.22
C LYS A 29 8.02 1.13 -7.96
N VAL A 30 8.38 1.39 -6.69
CA VAL A 30 9.76 1.75 -6.30
C VAL A 30 10.70 0.54 -6.43
N PHE A 31 10.18 -0.70 -6.40
CA PHE A 31 11.00 -1.92 -6.45
C PHE A 31 11.79 -2.05 -7.75
N LYS A 32 11.36 -1.36 -8.81
CA LYS A 32 12.04 -1.29 -10.11
C LYS A 32 13.34 -0.46 -10.08
N TYR A 33 13.61 0.25 -8.98
CA TYR A 33 14.75 1.15 -8.82
C TYR A 33 15.66 0.69 -7.67
N PRO A 34 16.60 -0.24 -7.92
CA PRO A 34 17.47 -0.82 -6.88
C PRO A 34 18.25 0.20 -6.06
N TYR A 35 18.64 1.32 -6.67
CA TYR A 35 19.40 2.38 -6.01
C TYR A 35 18.59 3.23 -5.02
N ILE A 36 17.26 3.18 -5.11
CA ILE A 36 16.36 4.03 -4.31
C ILE A 36 15.57 3.18 -3.31
N VAL A 37 15.17 1.96 -3.70
CA VAL A 37 14.23 1.13 -2.93
C VAL A 37 14.67 0.86 -1.50
N GLU A 38 15.93 0.46 -1.28
CA GLU A 38 16.43 0.11 0.05
C GLU A 38 16.49 1.34 0.97
N ASP A 39 16.90 2.50 0.46
CA ASP A 39 16.97 3.73 1.24
C ASP A 39 15.57 4.30 1.53
N PHE A 40 14.66 4.22 0.55
CA PHE A 40 13.27 4.66 0.72
C PHE A 40 12.53 3.80 1.74
N LEU A 41 12.58 2.47 1.59
CA LEU A 41 11.94 1.54 2.53
C LEU A 41 12.57 1.61 3.93
N GLY A 42 13.90 1.74 3.99
CA GLY A 42 14.62 1.94 5.24
C GLY A 42 14.23 3.24 5.95
N MET A 43 13.97 4.32 5.21
CA MET A 43 13.46 5.57 5.77
C MET A 43 12.08 5.38 6.41
N LEU A 44 11.14 4.73 5.71
CA LEU A 44 9.80 4.44 6.24
C LEU A 44 9.89 3.58 7.52
N ARG A 45 10.78 2.59 7.53
CA ARG A 45 11.04 1.76 8.71
C ARG A 45 11.52 2.60 9.90
N VAL A 46 12.48 3.50 9.68
CA VAL A 46 12.99 4.39 10.73
C VAL A 46 11.90 5.31 11.26
N TRP A 47 11.02 5.84 10.40
CA TRP A 47 9.90 6.67 10.82
C TRP A 47 8.90 5.91 11.68
N HIS A 48 8.53 4.70 11.28
CA HIS A 48 7.69 3.80 12.07
C HIS A 48 8.31 3.51 13.44
N ASP A 49 9.59 3.12 13.49
CA ASP A 49 10.27 2.74 14.73
C ASP A 49 10.40 3.94 15.69
N ARG A 50 10.68 5.15 15.15
CA ARG A 50 10.66 6.39 15.93
C ARG A 50 9.28 6.69 16.49
N GLY A 51 8.22 6.39 15.74
CA GLY A 51 6.84 6.54 16.20
C GLY A 51 6.52 5.73 17.47
N GLN A 52 7.29 4.69 17.78
CA GLN A 52 7.11 3.90 19.00
C GLN A 52 7.83 4.49 20.21
N GLN A 53 8.84 5.34 20.01
CA GLN A 53 9.75 5.80 21.07
C GLN A 53 9.78 7.32 21.27
N GLU A 54 9.55 8.10 20.21
CA GLU A 54 9.71 9.55 20.20
C GLU A 54 8.35 10.25 20.09
N ALA A 55 8.04 11.13 21.06
CA ALA A 55 6.75 11.83 21.13
C ALA A 55 6.38 12.59 19.85
N HIS A 56 7.37 13.21 19.18
CA HIS A 56 7.14 13.94 17.93
C HIS A 56 6.71 13.03 16.77
N TRP A 57 7.08 11.75 16.80
CA TRP A 57 6.80 10.77 15.76
C TRP A 57 5.58 9.89 16.08
N GLN A 58 5.14 9.84 17.35
CA GLN A 58 3.96 9.07 17.78
C GLN A 58 2.65 9.51 17.08
N THR A 59 2.60 10.74 16.58
CA THR A 59 1.47 11.25 15.82
C THR A 59 1.47 10.77 14.38
N LEU A 60 2.60 10.26 13.86
CA LEU A 60 2.71 9.76 12.49
C LEU A 60 2.20 8.31 12.40
N GLN A 61 1.22 8.10 11.55
CA GLN A 61 0.70 6.79 11.16
C GLN A 61 1.04 6.53 9.69
N LEU A 62 1.67 5.42 9.39
CA LEU A 62 2.03 5.06 8.01
C LEU A 62 1.05 4.01 7.50
N ILE A 63 0.45 4.26 6.34
CA ILE A 63 -0.33 3.26 5.62
C ILE A 63 0.40 2.90 4.33
N ILE A 64 0.97 1.69 4.26
CA ILE A 64 1.74 1.25 3.11
C ILE A 64 0.93 0.23 2.32
N VAL A 65 0.51 0.59 1.11
CA VAL A 65 -0.20 -0.31 0.20
C VAL A 65 0.74 -0.82 -0.88
N HIS A 66 0.82 -2.14 -0.99
CA HIS A 66 1.61 -2.80 -2.03
C HIS A 66 0.88 -4.03 -2.56
N SER A 67 1.20 -4.40 -3.79
CA SER A 67 0.54 -5.52 -4.47
C SER A 67 1.46 -6.67 -4.87
N GLN A 68 2.76 -6.40 -4.96
CA GLN A 68 3.80 -7.38 -5.25
C GLN A 68 4.49 -7.79 -3.95
N GLU A 69 4.93 -9.04 -3.89
CA GLU A 69 5.79 -9.48 -2.79
C GLU A 69 7.20 -8.95 -3.02
N TYR A 70 7.73 -8.25 -2.02
CA TYR A 70 9.10 -7.74 -2.00
C TYR A 70 9.96 -8.65 -1.11
N THR A 71 11.03 -9.19 -1.68
CA THR A 71 12.04 -9.92 -0.93
C THR A 71 13.22 -8.99 -0.69
N PRO A 72 13.28 -8.29 0.46
CA PRO A 72 14.38 -7.37 0.76
C PRO A 72 15.71 -8.13 0.81
N SER A 73 16.79 -7.49 0.36
CA SER A 73 18.13 -8.03 0.56
C SER A 73 18.54 -8.01 2.05
N ASN A 74 17.95 -7.08 2.82
CA ASN A 74 18.10 -6.96 4.26
C ASN A 74 16.73 -6.83 4.96
N ILE A 75 16.35 -7.88 5.69
CA ILE A 75 15.07 -7.98 6.42
C ILE A 75 14.86 -6.82 7.40
N ASN A 76 15.93 -6.29 8.00
CA ASN A 76 15.85 -5.20 8.97
C ASN A 76 15.55 -3.84 8.34
N ARG A 77 15.65 -3.71 7.01
CA ARG A 77 15.34 -2.49 6.28
C ARG A 77 13.94 -2.49 5.67
N SER A 78 13.22 -3.61 5.79
CA SER A 78 11.88 -3.73 5.28
C SER A 78 10.85 -3.15 6.27
N PRO A 79 10.00 -2.21 5.83
CA PRO A 79 8.83 -1.79 6.61
C PRO A 79 7.74 -2.85 6.56
N PHE A 80 7.82 -3.86 5.69
CA PHE A 80 6.75 -4.85 5.49
C PHE A 80 6.67 -5.91 6.60
N ASN A 81 7.68 -5.98 7.47
CA ASN A 81 7.73 -6.89 8.61
C ASN A 81 7.38 -6.19 9.94
N VAL A 82 7.08 -4.90 9.89
CA VAL A 82 6.67 -4.11 11.05
C VAL A 82 5.29 -3.49 10.79
N GLY A 83 4.45 -3.42 11.82
CA GLY A 83 3.06 -2.95 11.70
C GLY A 83 2.04 -4.08 11.55
N LEU A 84 0.79 -3.70 11.28
CA LEU A 84 -0.34 -4.62 11.16
C LEU A 84 -0.62 -4.96 9.69
N PRO A 85 -0.33 -6.18 9.21
CA PRO A 85 -0.63 -6.57 7.84
C PRO A 85 -2.13 -6.81 7.65
N ILE A 86 -2.75 -6.02 6.77
CA ILE A 86 -4.13 -6.18 6.32
C ILE A 86 -4.13 -6.71 4.90
N LYS A 87 -4.68 -7.91 4.73
CA LYS A 87 -4.89 -8.52 3.41
C LYS A 87 -6.25 -8.10 2.87
N LEU A 88 -6.28 -7.32 1.80
CA LEU A 88 -7.53 -6.96 1.13
C LEU A 88 -7.96 -8.14 0.23
N ALA A 89 -9.19 -8.59 0.44
CA ALA A 89 -9.82 -9.60 -0.40
C ALA A 89 -10.46 -8.95 -1.62
N ASP A 90 -10.59 -9.73 -2.69
CA ASP A 90 -11.37 -9.31 -3.87
C ASP A 90 -12.84 -9.12 -3.48
N LEU A 91 -13.51 -8.19 -4.16
CA LEU A 91 -14.94 -7.94 -3.93
C LEU A 91 -15.76 -9.17 -4.36
N THR A 92 -16.71 -9.56 -3.52
CA THR A 92 -17.74 -10.53 -3.88
C THR A 92 -18.68 -9.98 -4.96
N LEU A 93 -19.35 -10.85 -5.71
CA LEU A 93 -20.33 -10.41 -6.72
C LEU A 93 -21.40 -9.48 -6.15
N ALA A 94 -21.88 -9.75 -4.93
CA ALA A 94 -22.86 -8.90 -4.25
C ALA A 94 -22.29 -7.50 -3.94
N GLN A 95 -21.03 -7.42 -3.49
CA GLN A 95 -20.36 -6.14 -3.27
C GLN A 95 -20.11 -5.37 -4.58
N VAL A 96 -19.77 -6.07 -5.67
CA VAL A 96 -19.63 -5.45 -7.00
C VAL A 96 -20.96 -4.89 -7.49
N GLN A 97 -22.07 -5.60 -7.26
CA GLN A 97 -23.42 -5.13 -7.61
C GLN A 97 -23.82 -3.91 -6.78
N ASP A 98 -23.64 -3.95 -5.45
CA ASP A 98 -23.91 -2.81 -4.55
C ASP A 98 -23.07 -1.58 -4.94
N LEU A 99 -21.78 -1.78 -5.21
CA LEU A 99 -20.89 -0.70 -5.67
C LEU A 99 -21.33 -0.13 -7.02
N SER A 100 -21.72 -0.98 -7.97
CA SER A 100 -22.23 -0.53 -9.27
C SER A 100 -23.50 0.32 -9.12
N GLN A 101 -24.42 -0.10 -8.25
CA GLN A 101 -25.66 0.66 -7.98
C GLN A 101 -25.37 2.02 -7.34
N ARG A 102 -24.48 2.09 -6.35
CA ARG A 102 -24.08 3.36 -5.69
C ARG A 102 -23.45 4.37 -6.65
N HIS A 103 -22.74 3.87 -7.66
CA HIS A 103 -22.11 4.70 -8.69
C HIS A 103 -22.99 4.91 -9.94
N GLY A 104 -24.26 4.46 -9.94
CA GLY A 104 -25.17 4.61 -11.08
C GLY A 104 -24.76 3.82 -12.33
N LEU A 105 -23.88 2.82 -12.18
CA LEU A 105 -23.41 1.99 -13.28
C LEU A 105 -24.42 0.87 -13.55
N THR A 106 -24.79 0.69 -14.81
CA THR A 106 -25.65 -0.44 -15.21
C THR A 106 -24.83 -1.72 -15.24
N TRP A 107 -24.88 -2.50 -14.16
CA TRP A 107 -24.23 -3.80 -14.11
C TRP A 107 -25.07 -4.86 -14.83
N ASN A 108 -24.66 -5.24 -16.05
CA ASN A 108 -25.35 -6.28 -16.81
C ASN A 108 -24.87 -7.69 -16.38
N THR A 109 -25.63 -8.32 -15.50
CA THR A 109 -25.39 -9.69 -15.00
C THR A 109 -25.44 -10.77 -16.09
N LYS A 110 -25.93 -10.48 -17.31
CA LYS A 110 -25.94 -11.46 -18.41
C LYS A 110 -24.56 -11.69 -19.04
N LEU A 111 -23.58 -10.82 -18.80
CA LEU A 111 -22.20 -10.98 -19.30
C LEU A 111 -21.29 -11.73 -18.32
N SER A 112 -21.69 -11.90 -17.05
CA SER A 112 -20.86 -12.55 -16.02
C SER A 112 -20.99 -14.09 -15.96
N HIS A 113 -21.86 -14.69 -16.78
CA HIS A 113 -22.08 -16.15 -16.86
C HIS A 113 -21.70 -16.77 -18.21
N ARG A 114 -20.85 -16.12 -19.03
CA ARG A 114 -20.28 -16.83 -20.19
C ARG A 114 -19.26 -17.86 -19.70
N PRO A 115 -19.46 -19.17 -19.92
CA PRO A 115 -18.33 -20.10 -19.87
C PRO A 115 -17.36 -19.64 -20.95
N SER A 116 -16.07 -19.56 -20.60
CA SER A 116 -15.00 -19.12 -21.49
C SER A 116 -14.82 -20.08 -22.68
N THR A 117 -15.68 -19.99 -23.69
CA THR A 117 -15.51 -20.67 -24.97
C THR A 117 -15.35 -19.63 -26.06
N HIS A 118 -14.31 -18.82 -25.99
CA HIS A 118 -13.70 -18.23 -27.19
C HIS A 118 -12.22 -18.00 -26.91
N HIS A 119 -11.39 -18.43 -27.86
CA HIS A 119 -9.95 -18.16 -27.95
C HIS A 119 -9.65 -16.67 -27.69
N PHE A 120 -9.43 -16.32 -26.43
CA PHE A 120 -8.76 -15.09 -26.07
C PHE A 120 -7.28 -15.36 -26.24
N ARG A 121 -6.65 -14.67 -27.20
CA ARG A 121 -5.19 -14.61 -27.31
C ARG A 121 -4.63 -14.34 -25.92
N GLN A 122 -3.68 -15.20 -25.54
CA GLN A 122 -2.97 -15.17 -24.27
C GLN A 122 -2.62 -13.74 -23.87
N THR A 123 -3.35 -13.21 -22.89
CA THR A 123 -2.90 -12.12 -22.02
C THR A 123 -2.92 -12.73 -20.62
N PRO A 124 -1.84 -12.65 -19.83
CA PRO A 124 -1.78 -13.38 -18.58
C PRO A 124 -2.86 -12.86 -17.64
N ALA A 125 -3.76 -13.77 -17.25
CA ALA A 125 -4.81 -13.56 -16.26
C ALA A 125 -4.21 -13.44 -14.85
N ASN A 126 -3.54 -12.31 -14.58
CA ASN A 126 -2.87 -12.07 -13.29
C ASN A 126 -3.01 -10.64 -12.77
N CYS A 127 -4.13 -9.95 -13.06
CA CYS A 127 -4.39 -8.59 -12.56
C CYS A 127 -5.26 -8.53 -11.28
N ALA A 128 -5.43 -9.64 -10.55
CA ALA A 128 -5.90 -9.60 -9.16
C ALA A 128 -4.68 -9.41 -8.24
N HIS A 129 -4.08 -8.23 -8.32
CA HIS A 129 -3.00 -7.82 -7.46
C HIS A 129 -3.58 -7.68 -6.04
N ARG A 130 -3.36 -8.71 -5.19
CA ARG A 130 -3.79 -8.72 -3.79
C ARG A 130 -3.15 -7.54 -3.07
N ARG A 131 -3.89 -6.44 -2.93
CA ARG A 131 -3.42 -5.26 -2.22
C ARG A 131 -3.31 -5.62 -0.74
N ARG A 132 -2.13 -5.42 -0.16
CA ARG A 132 -1.91 -5.47 1.27
C ARG A 132 -1.67 -4.06 1.75
N ALA A 133 -2.37 -3.66 2.82
CA ALA A 133 -2.09 -2.44 3.54
C ALA A 133 -1.36 -2.81 4.84
N LEU A 134 -0.32 -2.07 5.19
CA LEU A 134 0.28 -2.10 6.53
C LEU A 134 -0.12 -0.82 7.24
N LEU A 135 -0.67 -0.96 8.45
CA LEU A 135 -0.88 0.14 9.39
C LEU A 135 0.26 0.22 10.39
#